data_AF-A0A812N158-F1
#
_entry.id   AF-A0A812N158-F1
#
_cell.length_a   1.000
_cell.length_b   1.000
_cell.length_c   1.000
_cell.angle_alpha   90.00
_cell.angle_beta   90.00
_cell.angle_gamma   90.00
#
_symmetry.space_group_name_H-M   'P 1'
#
loop_
_entity.id
_entity.type
_entity.pdbx_description
1 polymer ?
#
loop_
_entity_poly.entity_id
_entity_poly.type
_entity_poly.pdbx_seq_one_letter_code
_entity_poly.pdbx_strand_id
1 'polypeptide(L)'
;MLKKVYKKSLAPFYKVLDSIAEELLQLWRYGVDIFLKGRKLTLYICVVAVKADWPLLAKLGRFQRFFGRKTRLLNAAAKGICHLCRAGQDNIPYHDYSQNAAWRPTYLQDEAYDGNPPFHDLPWHNPLIYRFDIFHVGHKGVFAELAGSAIVVLMDMGLAGDGAVPNQLSNIYSDMVLFCRENHLSLRMSNLARTLISWETDADYPCGSWFKGADTTVACKFLETRFGVLARVDPSDEYITSIHMALRSANEFMRGLYSHGLWLRRHEALRLVEHGFQFVANYVQAAYEALFHSRTRFKL
;
A
#
# COMPACT_ATOMS: atom_id res chain seq x y z
N MET A 1 5.51 1.80 26.12
CA MET A 1 5.68 0.66 27.07
C MET A 1 5.46 -0.70 26.38
N LEU A 2 4.37 -0.90 25.64
CA LEU A 2 4.01 -2.16 24.95
C LEU A 2 5.04 -2.69 23.92
N LYS A 3 5.66 -1.83 23.10
CA LYS A 3 6.62 -2.25 22.05
C LYS A 3 7.89 -2.95 22.59
N LYS A 4 8.29 -2.67 23.84
CA LYS A 4 9.44 -3.31 24.50
C LYS A 4 9.09 -4.69 25.09
N VAL A 5 7.84 -4.89 25.49
CA VAL A 5 7.33 -6.15 26.09
C VAL A 5 7.08 -7.21 25.00
N TYR A 6 6.48 -6.82 23.87
CA TYR A 6 6.19 -7.75 22.77
C TYR A 6 7.40 -8.27 21.99
N LYS A 7 8.56 -7.60 22.12
CA LYS A 7 9.81 -8.10 21.51
C LYS A 7 10.30 -9.40 22.15
N LYS A 8 9.93 -9.69 23.40
CA LYS A 8 10.39 -10.87 24.15
C LYS A 8 9.38 -12.02 24.13
N SER A 9 8.08 -11.73 24.07
CA SER A 9 7.03 -12.75 23.94
C SER A 9 5.77 -12.15 23.31
N LEU A 10 5.12 -12.91 22.41
CA LEU A 10 3.82 -12.56 21.84
C LEU A 10 2.64 -12.97 22.73
N ALA A 11 2.86 -13.74 23.81
CA ALA A 11 1.76 -14.21 24.65
C ALA A 11 0.92 -13.07 25.27
N PRO A 12 1.51 -11.99 25.83
CA PRO A 12 0.73 -10.87 26.32
C PRO A 12 -0.03 -10.12 25.21
N PHE A 13 0.47 -10.16 23.98
CA PHE A 13 -0.19 -9.54 22.82
C PHE A 13 -1.48 -10.29 22.52
N TYR A 14 -1.39 -11.62 22.37
CA TYR A 14 -2.56 -12.44 22.09
C TYR A 14 -3.58 -12.41 23.23
N LYS A 15 -3.15 -12.43 24.50
CA LYS A 15 -4.08 -12.31 25.63
C LYS A 15 -4.95 -11.05 25.60
N VAL A 16 -4.37 -9.91 25.18
CA VAL A 16 -5.14 -8.66 25.02
C VAL A 16 -6.13 -8.78 23.86
N LEU A 17 -5.70 -9.36 22.73
CA LEU A 17 -6.58 -9.53 21.56
C LEU A 17 -7.72 -10.50 21.82
N ASP A 18 -7.47 -11.58 22.55
CA ASP A 18 -8.47 -12.57 22.93
C ASP A 18 -9.54 -11.92 23.84
N SER A 19 -9.12 -11.08 24.79
CA SER A 19 -10.03 -10.27 25.63
C SER A 19 -10.89 -9.33 24.77
N ILE A 20 -10.29 -8.64 23.79
CA ILE A 20 -11.05 -7.75 22.89
C ILE A 20 -12.03 -8.56 22.02
N ALA A 21 -11.61 -9.73 21.52
CA ALA A 21 -12.48 -10.61 20.73
C ALA A 21 -13.69 -11.08 21.55
N GLU A 22 -13.47 -11.43 22.81
CA GLU A 22 -14.54 -11.83 23.74
C GLU A 22 -15.51 -10.68 24.00
N GLU A 23 -15.02 -9.47 24.28
CA GLU A 23 -15.88 -8.28 24.46
C GLU A 23 -16.69 -7.97 23.19
N LEU A 24 -16.08 -8.05 22.01
CA LEU A 24 -16.78 -7.86 20.72
C LEU A 24 -17.84 -8.94 20.49
N LEU A 25 -17.56 -10.18 20.87
CA LEU A 25 -18.52 -11.27 20.79
C LEU A 25 -19.69 -11.06 21.76
N GLN A 26 -19.45 -10.53 22.96
CA GLN A 26 -20.50 -10.15 23.90
C GLN A 26 -21.38 -9.02 23.31
N LEU A 27 -20.76 -7.98 22.75
CA LEU A 27 -21.48 -6.87 22.12
C LEU A 27 -22.29 -7.31 20.88
N TRP A 28 -21.83 -8.34 20.17
CA TRP A 28 -22.61 -8.96 19.11
C TRP A 28 -23.80 -9.77 19.65
N ARG A 29 -23.59 -10.58 20.69
CA ARG A 29 -24.62 -11.50 21.21
C ARG A 29 -25.71 -10.80 22.01
N TYR A 30 -25.31 -9.85 22.84
CA TYR A 30 -26.18 -9.24 23.85
C TYR A 30 -26.47 -7.76 23.57
N GLY A 31 -25.64 -7.11 22.74
CA GLY A 31 -25.73 -5.69 22.51
C GLY A 31 -25.38 -4.84 23.73
N VAL A 32 -25.53 -3.54 23.60
CA VAL A 32 -25.40 -2.56 24.68
C VAL A 32 -26.63 -1.68 24.72
N ASP A 33 -27.21 -1.56 25.91
CA ASP A 33 -28.35 -0.67 26.13
C ASP A 33 -27.89 0.78 26.22
N ILE A 34 -28.48 1.64 25.41
CA ILE A 34 -28.26 3.09 25.43
C ILE A 34 -29.60 3.83 25.54
N PHE A 35 -29.56 5.06 26.05
CA PHE A 35 -30.69 5.97 26.02
C PHE A 35 -30.45 7.07 25.00
N LEU A 36 -31.28 7.12 23.96
CA LEU A 36 -31.22 8.17 22.94
C LEU A 36 -32.56 8.90 22.90
N LYS A 37 -32.55 10.21 23.21
CA LYS A 37 -33.76 11.06 23.26
C LYS A 37 -34.87 10.47 24.15
N GLY A 38 -34.49 9.97 25.33
CA GLY A 38 -35.42 9.38 26.30
C GLY A 38 -35.94 7.98 25.96
N ARG A 39 -35.50 7.37 24.85
CA ARG A 39 -35.86 6.00 24.47
C ARG A 39 -34.69 5.05 24.74
N LYS A 40 -35.00 3.90 25.36
CA LYS A 40 -34.05 2.79 25.50
C LYS A 40 -33.90 2.08 24.15
N LEU A 41 -32.67 1.94 23.67
CA LEU A 41 -32.31 1.20 22.46
C LEU A 41 -31.21 0.20 22.81
N THR A 42 -31.24 -0.99 22.23
CA THR A 42 -30.15 -1.96 22.32
C THR A 42 -29.36 -1.93 21.02
N LEU A 43 -28.09 -1.51 21.08
CA LEU A 43 -27.18 -1.51 19.93
C LEU A 43 -26.36 -2.78 19.89
N TYR A 44 -26.41 -3.48 18.77
CA TYR A 44 -25.56 -4.65 18.51
C TYR A 44 -24.37 -4.25 17.64
N ILE A 45 -23.19 -4.76 17.98
CA ILE A 45 -21.95 -4.40 17.26
C ILE A 45 -21.50 -5.57 16.40
N CYS A 46 -21.29 -5.28 15.12
CA CYS A 46 -20.85 -6.24 14.10
C CYS A 46 -19.45 -5.89 13.62
N VAL A 47 -18.51 -6.83 13.74
CA VAL A 47 -17.13 -6.65 13.28
C VAL A 47 -17.00 -7.09 11.81
N VAL A 48 -16.96 -6.13 10.90
CA VAL A 48 -16.90 -6.43 9.46
C VAL A 48 -15.50 -6.84 9.01
N ALA A 49 -14.45 -6.22 9.59
CA ALA A 49 -13.06 -6.48 9.27
C ALA A 49 -12.09 -5.88 10.30
N VAL A 50 -10.90 -6.45 10.37
CA VAL A 50 -9.71 -5.96 11.04
C VAL A 50 -8.72 -5.46 9.99
N LYS A 51 -8.23 -4.23 10.18
CA LYS A 51 -7.22 -3.59 9.33
C LYS A 51 -6.06 -3.12 10.20
N ALA A 52 -4.85 -3.24 9.66
CA ALA A 52 -3.63 -2.74 10.26
C ALA A 52 -2.57 -2.60 9.15
N ASP A 53 -1.42 -1.99 9.48
CA ASP A 53 -0.25 -2.17 8.65
C ASP A 53 0.07 -3.66 8.52
N TRP A 54 0.51 -4.09 7.34
CA TRP A 54 0.59 -5.51 7.02
C TRP A 54 1.50 -6.32 7.98
N PRO A 55 2.63 -5.79 8.51
CA PRO A 55 3.40 -6.49 9.55
C PRO A 55 2.63 -6.76 10.84
N LEU A 56 1.78 -5.83 11.28
CA LEU A 56 0.92 -6.04 12.44
C LEU A 56 -0.23 -6.98 12.08
N LEU A 57 -0.83 -6.83 10.91
CA LEU A 57 -1.89 -7.71 10.42
C LEU A 57 -1.43 -9.17 10.35
N ALA A 58 -0.18 -9.41 9.93
CA ALA A 58 0.43 -10.74 9.91
C ALA A 58 0.55 -11.36 11.31
N LYS A 59 0.81 -10.55 12.33
CA LYS A 59 0.83 -11.00 13.73
C LYS A 59 -0.58 -11.22 14.27
N LEU A 60 -1.50 -10.29 14.00
CA LEU A 60 -2.91 -10.39 14.39
C LEU A 60 -3.53 -11.67 13.87
N GLY A 61 -3.35 -11.96 12.58
CA GLY A 61 -3.91 -13.15 11.95
C GLY A 61 -3.04 -14.40 12.12
N ARG A 62 -1.93 -14.39 12.87
CA ARG A 62 -0.99 -15.52 12.98
C ARG A 62 -0.58 -16.09 11.61
N PHE A 63 -0.34 -15.23 10.62
CA PHE A 63 -0.15 -15.67 9.24
C PHE A 63 1.17 -16.42 9.03
N GLN A 64 1.05 -17.58 8.41
CA GLN A 64 2.16 -18.34 7.84
C GLN A 64 2.60 -17.82 6.47
N ARG A 65 1.76 -17.00 5.80
CA ARG A 65 2.04 -16.35 4.51
C ARG A 65 1.89 -14.84 4.62
N PHE A 66 2.95 -14.08 4.35
CA PHE A 66 2.92 -12.61 4.34
C PHE A 66 4.18 -12.03 3.67
N PHE A 67 4.09 -10.79 3.16
CA PHE A 67 5.13 -10.15 2.34
C PHE A 67 6.52 -10.06 2.99
N GLY A 68 6.58 -9.96 4.32
CA GLY A 68 7.83 -9.85 5.07
C GLY A 68 8.62 -11.16 5.17
N ARG A 69 8.06 -12.29 4.71
CA ARG A 69 8.81 -13.54 4.60
C ARG A 69 9.74 -13.45 3.40
N LYS A 70 11.02 -13.17 3.66
CA LYS A 70 12.08 -13.45 2.69
C LYS A 70 12.04 -14.95 2.40
N THR A 71 11.94 -15.35 1.13
CA THR A 71 12.22 -16.71 0.66
C THR A 71 13.70 -17.01 0.91
N ARG A 72 14.02 -17.27 2.18
CA ARG A 72 15.34 -17.67 2.62
C ARG A 72 15.39 -19.19 2.49
N LEU A 73 16.24 -19.64 1.57
CA LEU A 73 16.83 -20.98 1.40
C LEU A 73 16.43 -21.64 0.08
N LEU A 74 17.45 -22.05 -0.67
CA LEU A 74 17.36 -22.81 -1.93
C LEU A 74 16.61 -24.16 -1.80
N ASN A 75 16.35 -24.63 -0.56
CA ASN A 75 15.85 -25.98 -0.27
C ASN A 75 14.57 -26.01 0.60
N ALA A 76 13.91 -24.87 0.83
CA ALA A 76 12.67 -24.83 1.60
C ALA A 76 11.51 -24.40 0.70
N ALA A 77 10.40 -25.14 0.74
CA ALA A 77 9.18 -24.81 0.01
C ALA A 77 8.76 -23.37 0.32
N ALA A 78 8.50 -22.57 -0.71
CA ALA A 78 8.12 -21.19 -0.54
C ALA A 78 6.74 -21.12 0.11
N LYS A 79 6.66 -20.54 1.32
CA LYS A 79 5.38 -20.48 2.06
C LYS A 79 4.34 -19.58 1.37
N GLY A 80 4.77 -18.60 0.58
CA GLY A 80 3.93 -17.58 -0.02
C GLY A 80 3.98 -16.22 0.69
N ILE A 81 3.60 -15.19 -0.05
CA ILE A 81 3.67 -13.78 0.37
C ILE A 81 2.30 -13.16 0.69
N CYS A 82 1.21 -13.85 0.34
CA CYS A 82 -0.17 -13.37 0.55
C CYS A 82 -0.93 -14.28 1.51
N HIS A 83 -1.68 -13.68 2.45
CA HIS A 83 -2.55 -14.45 3.36
C HIS A 83 -3.91 -14.79 2.76
N LEU A 84 -4.26 -14.22 1.60
CA LEU A 84 -5.55 -14.48 0.92
C LEU A 84 -5.43 -15.38 -0.31
N CYS A 85 -4.22 -15.64 -0.81
CA CYS A 85 -3.99 -16.53 -1.95
C CYS A 85 -2.64 -17.24 -1.81
N ARG A 86 -2.29 -18.10 -2.77
CA ARG A 86 -1.02 -18.84 -2.81
C ARG A 86 0.11 -18.11 -3.54
N ALA A 87 -0.02 -16.80 -3.80
CA ALA A 87 1.02 -16.02 -4.47
C ALA A 87 2.38 -16.16 -3.76
N GLY A 88 3.41 -16.52 -4.51
CA GLY A 88 4.78 -16.75 -4.04
C GLY A 88 5.03 -18.10 -3.38
N GLN A 89 4.14 -19.06 -3.56
CA GLN A 89 4.43 -20.48 -3.33
C GLN A 89 5.10 -21.10 -4.56
N ASP A 90 5.62 -22.31 -4.40
CA ASP A 90 6.26 -23.06 -5.48
C ASP A 90 5.28 -23.17 -6.68
N ASN A 91 5.75 -22.82 -7.88
CA ASN A 91 4.98 -22.76 -9.13
C ASN A 91 3.81 -21.75 -9.18
N ILE A 92 3.68 -20.86 -8.19
CA ILE A 92 2.64 -19.84 -8.15
C ILE A 92 3.30 -18.46 -8.07
N PRO A 93 3.78 -17.90 -9.21
CA PRO A 93 4.50 -16.64 -9.23
C PRO A 93 3.62 -15.50 -8.71
N TYR A 94 4.21 -14.59 -7.93
CA TYR A 94 3.52 -13.39 -7.44
C TYR A 94 3.77 -12.13 -8.28
N HIS A 95 4.71 -12.21 -9.23
CA HIS A 95 5.03 -11.13 -10.18
C HIS A 95 4.18 -11.19 -11.46
N ASP A 96 3.24 -12.14 -11.56
CA ASP A 96 2.28 -12.17 -12.65
C ASP A 96 1.05 -11.34 -12.27
N TYR A 97 0.87 -10.21 -12.95
CA TYR A 97 -0.22 -9.27 -12.71
C TYR A 97 -1.36 -9.40 -13.71
N SER A 98 -1.25 -10.34 -14.65
CA SER A 98 -2.24 -10.57 -15.71
C SER A 98 -3.60 -11.04 -15.15
N GLN A 99 -4.64 -11.02 -15.99
CA GLN A 99 -5.95 -11.55 -15.62
C GLN A 99 -5.94 -13.07 -15.38
N ASN A 100 -4.97 -13.78 -15.97
CA ASN A 100 -4.83 -15.23 -15.88
C ASN A 100 -3.76 -15.67 -14.89
N ALA A 101 -3.30 -14.76 -14.03
CA ALA A 101 -2.23 -15.05 -13.09
C ALA A 101 -2.54 -16.25 -12.20
N ALA A 102 -1.57 -17.15 -12.06
CA ALA A 102 -1.75 -18.44 -11.39
C ALA A 102 -2.24 -18.33 -9.94
N TRP A 103 -1.94 -17.22 -9.24
CA TRP A 103 -2.40 -16.99 -7.87
C TRP A 103 -3.88 -16.61 -7.77
N ARG A 104 -4.50 -16.07 -8.83
CA ARG A 104 -5.91 -15.63 -8.80
C ARG A 104 -6.90 -16.74 -8.47
N PRO A 105 -6.88 -17.92 -9.13
CA PRO A 105 -7.81 -19.00 -8.79
C PRO A 105 -7.61 -19.52 -7.36
N THR A 106 -6.44 -19.29 -6.76
CA THR A 106 -6.12 -19.73 -5.39
C THR A 106 -6.66 -18.80 -4.30
N TYR A 107 -7.33 -17.71 -4.68
CA TYR A 107 -7.90 -16.75 -3.74
C TYR A 107 -8.94 -17.41 -2.83
N LEU A 108 -8.71 -17.33 -1.52
CA LEU A 108 -9.51 -17.92 -0.44
C LEU A 108 -9.66 -19.46 -0.52
N GLN A 109 -8.79 -20.16 -1.25
CA GLN A 109 -8.81 -21.62 -1.29
C GLN A 109 -8.28 -22.26 0.01
N ASP A 110 -7.29 -21.63 0.64
CA ASP A 110 -6.73 -22.12 1.90
C ASP A 110 -6.62 -21.02 2.95
N GLU A 111 -6.77 -21.43 4.20
CA GLU A 111 -6.40 -20.63 5.34
C GLU A 111 -4.87 -20.42 5.40
N ALA A 112 -4.45 -19.24 5.84
CA ALA A 112 -3.04 -18.85 5.89
C ALA A 112 -2.51 -18.71 7.31
N TYR A 113 -3.25 -19.17 8.31
CA TYR A 113 -2.96 -18.96 9.72
C TYR A 113 -2.71 -20.25 10.48
N ASP A 114 -2.02 -20.13 11.61
CA ASP A 114 -1.64 -21.23 12.48
C ASP A 114 -2.47 -21.22 13.77
N GLY A 115 -3.19 -22.32 13.99
CA GLY A 115 -4.26 -22.41 14.98
C GLY A 115 -5.38 -21.39 14.74
N ASN A 116 -6.19 -21.14 15.77
CA ASN A 116 -7.25 -20.13 15.71
C ASN A 116 -6.65 -18.75 16.01
N PRO A 117 -6.61 -17.81 15.05
CA PRO A 117 -6.14 -16.46 15.32
C PRO A 117 -7.19 -15.67 16.13
N PRO A 118 -6.78 -14.61 16.85
CA PRO A 118 -7.72 -13.70 17.52
C PRO A 118 -8.79 -13.19 16.56
N PHE A 119 -10.06 -13.17 16.96
CA PHE A 119 -11.22 -12.81 16.12
C PHE A 119 -11.72 -13.91 15.17
N HIS A 120 -11.12 -15.10 15.16
CA HIS A 120 -11.63 -16.26 14.39
C HIS A 120 -13.05 -16.66 14.80
N ASP A 121 -13.34 -16.64 16.11
CA ASP A 121 -14.62 -17.07 16.68
C ASP A 121 -15.72 -15.99 16.64
N LEU A 122 -15.43 -14.84 16.00
CA LEU A 122 -16.49 -13.87 15.75
C LEU A 122 -17.55 -14.54 14.85
N PRO A 123 -18.84 -14.19 15.04
CA PRO A 123 -19.88 -14.71 14.15
C PRO A 123 -19.50 -14.33 12.71
N TRP A 124 -19.84 -15.16 11.73
CA TRP A 124 -19.27 -15.19 10.35
C TRP A 124 -17.76 -15.53 10.30
N HIS A 125 -17.43 -16.83 10.32
CA HIS A 125 -16.12 -17.31 9.90
C HIS A 125 -15.85 -16.83 8.48
N ASN A 126 -14.96 -15.85 8.37
CA ASN A 126 -14.66 -15.21 7.11
C ASN A 126 -13.14 -15.03 7.00
N PRO A 127 -12.45 -15.72 6.07
CA PRO A 127 -11.02 -15.47 5.84
C PRO A 127 -10.73 -14.00 5.47
N LEU A 128 -11.76 -13.26 5.08
CA LEU A 128 -11.71 -11.83 4.79
C LEU A 128 -11.87 -10.92 6.01
N ILE A 129 -11.92 -11.45 7.23
CA ILE A 129 -11.91 -10.64 8.45
C ILE A 129 -10.62 -9.80 8.49
N TYR A 130 -9.47 -10.36 8.10
CA TYR A 130 -8.22 -9.60 8.02
C TYR A 130 -8.04 -8.99 6.63
N ARG A 131 -8.37 -7.70 6.52
CA ARG A 131 -8.30 -6.96 5.24
C ARG A 131 -6.99 -6.21 5.13
N PHE A 132 -6.47 -6.13 3.90
CA PHE A 132 -5.43 -5.17 3.57
C PHE A 132 -5.89 -3.77 3.91
N ASP A 133 -5.01 -3.02 4.57
CA ASP A 133 -5.17 -1.59 4.71
C ASP A 133 -4.62 -0.90 3.47
N ILE A 134 -5.52 -0.52 2.56
CA ILE A 134 -5.18 0.17 1.30
C ILE A 134 -4.39 1.46 1.57
N PHE A 135 -4.65 2.16 2.67
CA PHE A 135 -3.90 3.37 2.99
C PHE A 135 -2.42 3.06 3.24
N HIS A 136 -2.15 1.99 4.00
CA HIS A 136 -0.78 1.57 4.27
C HIS A 136 -0.13 0.93 3.05
N VAL A 137 -0.84 0.08 2.30
CA VAL A 137 -0.32 -0.60 1.11
C VAL A 137 -0.03 0.40 -0.02
N GLY A 138 -0.93 1.38 -0.23
CA GLY A 138 -0.78 2.43 -1.24
C GLY A 138 0.15 3.54 -0.76
N HIS A 139 -0.38 4.48 0.05
CA HIS A 139 0.34 5.71 0.41
C HIS A 139 1.62 5.51 1.20
N LYS A 140 1.72 4.45 2.00
CA LYS A 140 2.95 4.12 2.77
C LYS A 140 3.75 2.98 2.15
N GLY A 141 3.31 2.48 1.00
CA GLY A 141 3.96 1.41 0.27
C GLY A 141 4.15 1.82 -1.19
N VAL A 142 3.45 1.16 -2.10
CA VAL A 142 3.78 1.17 -3.53
C VAL A 142 3.61 2.56 -4.20
N PHE A 143 2.71 3.42 -3.71
CA PHE A 143 2.59 4.78 -4.26
C PHE A 143 3.74 5.68 -3.81
N ALA A 144 4.25 5.48 -2.60
CA ALA A 144 5.43 6.20 -2.14
C ALA A 144 6.70 5.70 -2.87
N GLU A 145 6.76 4.40 -3.19
CA GLU A 145 7.80 3.84 -4.05
C GLU A 145 7.75 4.45 -5.46
N LEU A 146 6.58 4.48 -6.10
CA LEU A 146 6.39 5.15 -7.39
C LEU A 146 6.84 6.62 -7.34
N ALA A 147 6.39 7.38 -6.33
CA ALA A 147 6.73 8.78 -6.21
C ALA A 147 8.23 9.02 -5.99
N GLY A 148 8.87 8.24 -5.11
CA GLY A 148 10.32 8.31 -4.88
C GLY A 148 11.12 7.99 -6.15
N SER A 149 10.71 6.96 -6.89
CA SER A 149 11.34 6.54 -8.15
C SER A 149 11.21 7.62 -9.22
N ALA A 150 10.00 8.16 -9.40
CA ALA A 150 9.71 9.22 -10.37
C ALA A 150 10.48 10.51 -10.08
N ILE A 151 10.70 10.87 -8.81
CA ILE A 151 11.58 12.00 -8.43
C ILE A 151 13.00 11.79 -8.95
N VAL A 152 13.57 10.59 -8.73
CA VAL A 152 14.93 10.29 -9.20
C VAL A 152 14.98 10.24 -10.73
N VAL A 153 13.93 9.78 -11.40
CA VAL A 153 13.85 9.84 -12.87
C VAL A 153 13.90 11.28 -13.38
N LEU A 154 13.19 12.23 -12.76
CA LEU A 154 13.32 13.65 -13.13
C LEU A 154 14.76 14.16 -12.99
N MET A 155 15.49 13.68 -11.98
CA MET A 155 16.91 14.02 -11.80
C MET A 155 17.77 13.40 -12.90
N ASP A 156 17.57 12.12 -13.22
CA ASP A 156 18.30 11.42 -14.29
C ASP A 156 18.08 12.09 -15.66
N MET A 157 16.93 12.73 -15.87
CA MET A 157 16.58 13.49 -17.08
C MET A 157 17.13 14.92 -17.09
N GLY A 158 17.85 15.35 -16.05
CA GLY A 158 18.33 16.73 -15.92
C GLY A 158 17.24 17.76 -15.61
N LEU A 159 16.02 17.33 -15.27
CA LEU A 159 14.87 18.20 -15.01
C LEU A 159 14.80 18.71 -13.57
N ALA A 160 15.80 18.37 -12.75
CA ALA A 160 15.98 18.86 -11.38
C ALA A 160 16.96 20.05 -11.29
N GLY A 161 17.46 20.53 -12.43
CA GLY A 161 18.54 21.50 -12.52
C GLY A 161 19.93 20.88 -12.29
N ASP A 162 20.94 21.74 -12.37
CA ASP A 162 22.35 21.34 -12.27
C ASP A 162 22.84 21.22 -10.83
N GLY A 163 23.92 20.46 -10.65
CA GLY A 163 24.67 20.38 -9.41
C GLY A 163 24.47 19.08 -8.63
N ALA A 164 24.89 19.10 -7.37
CA ALA A 164 24.85 17.91 -6.51
C ALA A 164 23.42 17.49 -6.17
N VAL A 165 23.20 16.20 -5.93
CA VAL A 165 21.90 15.60 -5.58
C VAL A 165 21.09 16.38 -4.51
N PRO A 166 21.68 16.88 -3.41
CA PRO A 166 20.93 17.68 -2.45
C PRO A 166 20.30 18.96 -3.04
N ASN A 167 21.00 19.61 -3.97
CA ASN A 167 20.50 20.81 -4.65
C ASN A 167 19.35 20.45 -5.59
N GLN A 168 19.51 19.37 -6.36
CA GLN A 168 18.48 18.85 -7.25
C GLN A 168 17.19 18.49 -6.49
N LEU A 169 17.30 17.81 -5.35
CA LEU A 169 16.17 17.51 -4.49
C LEU A 169 15.52 18.78 -3.90
N SER A 170 16.31 19.79 -3.54
CA SER A 170 15.81 21.08 -3.07
C SER A 170 15.05 21.83 -4.16
N ASN A 171 15.49 21.74 -5.42
CA ASN A 171 14.82 22.34 -6.56
C ASN A 171 13.47 21.66 -6.80
N ILE A 172 13.44 20.33 -6.86
CA ILE A 172 12.19 19.56 -6.99
C ILE A 172 11.23 19.85 -5.83
N TYR A 173 11.74 19.96 -4.60
CA TYR A 173 10.91 20.31 -3.45
C TYR A 173 10.31 21.71 -3.58
N SER A 174 11.09 22.69 -4.05
CA SER A 174 10.62 24.06 -4.29
C SER A 174 9.50 24.09 -5.34
N ASP A 175 9.66 23.35 -6.44
CA ASP A 175 8.63 23.19 -7.47
C ASP A 175 7.36 22.55 -6.89
N MET A 176 7.50 21.53 -6.06
CA MET A 176 6.37 20.87 -5.40
C MET A 176 5.66 21.82 -4.41
N VAL A 177 6.38 22.67 -3.70
CA VAL A 177 5.80 23.70 -2.81
C VAL A 177 5.02 24.74 -3.62
N LEU A 178 5.55 25.19 -4.76
CA LEU A 178 4.84 26.10 -5.66
C LEU A 178 3.56 25.45 -6.19
N PHE A 179 3.64 24.21 -6.68
CA PHE A 179 2.48 23.44 -7.09
C PHE A 179 1.41 23.33 -5.99
N CYS A 180 1.82 23.11 -4.74
CA CYS A 180 0.89 23.06 -3.61
C CYS A 180 0.15 24.37 -3.39
N ARG A 181 0.84 25.51 -3.52
CA ARG A 181 0.24 26.85 -3.37
C ARG A 181 -0.81 27.10 -4.45
N GLU A 182 -0.48 26.77 -5.69
CA GLU A 182 -1.36 26.94 -6.86
C GLU A 182 -2.60 26.04 -6.81
N ASN A 183 -2.49 24.85 -6.21
CA ASN A 183 -3.55 23.85 -6.17
C ASN A 183 -4.26 23.75 -4.80
N HIS A 184 -3.98 24.67 -3.88
CA HIS A 184 -4.53 24.66 -2.51
C HIS A 184 -4.30 23.34 -1.77
N LEU A 185 -3.12 22.74 -1.94
CA LEU A 185 -2.70 21.51 -1.26
C LEU A 185 -1.79 21.84 -0.08
N SER A 186 -1.73 20.92 0.89
CA SER A 186 -0.85 21.05 2.07
C SER A 186 0.19 19.94 2.08
N LEU A 187 1.46 20.33 1.95
CA LEU A 187 2.62 19.46 2.12
C LEU A 187 3.06 19.49 3.58
N ARG A 188 3.29 18.32 4.20
CA ARG A 188 3.70 18.19 5.60
C ARG A 188 5.20 17.98 5.76
N MET A 189 5.86 17.38 4.77
CA MET A 189 7.32 17.34 4.73
C MET A 189 7.90 18.75 4.54
N SER A 190 9.02 19.03 5.20
CA SER A 190 9.68 20.35 5.19
C SER A 190 10.77 20.49 4.12
N ASN A 191 11.23 19.38 3.55
CA ASN A 191 12.23 19.29 2.50
C ASN A 191 12.18 17.91 1.82
N LEU A 192 12.88 17.76 0.69
CA LEU A 192 13.30 16.47 0.14
C LEU A 192 14.78 16.24 0.42
N ALA A 193 15.13 15.03 0.82
CA ALA A 193 16.50 14.61 1.07
C ALA A 193 16.65 13.12 0.71
N ARG A 194 17.89 12.65 0.49
CA ARG A 194 18.18 11.24 0.18
C ARG A 194 17.52 10.27 1.16
N THR A 195 17.50 10.62 2.45
CA THR A 195 16.87 9.81 3.51
C THR A 195 15.36 9.68 3.32
N LEU A 196 14.68 10.75 2.86
CA LEU A 196 13.23 10.79 2.62
C LEU A 196 12.80 10.09 1.33
N ILE A 197 13.73 9.82 0.42
CA ILE A 197 13.51 9.01 -0.77
C ILE A 197 14.27 7.67 -0.72
N SER A 198 14.82 7.30 0.45
CA SER A 198 15.56 6.05 0.69
C SER A 198 16.54 5.68 -0.44
N TRP A 199 17.27 6.66 -0.94
CA TRP A 199 18.19 6.52 -2.08
C TRP A 199 19.57 7.08 -1.74
N GLU A 200 20.41 6.24 -1.14
CA GLU A 200 21.76 6.62 -0.70
C GLU A 200 22.78 6.46 -1.83
N THR A 201 22.61 5.43 -2.66
CA THR A 201 23.48 5.08 -3.79
C THR A 201 22.66 4.75 -5.03
N ASP A 202 23.28 4.77 -6.21
CA ASP A 202 22.62 4.37 -7.47
C ASP A 202 22.20 2.90 -7.52
N ALA A 203 22.73 2.07 -6.62
CA ALA A 203 22.36 0.67 -6.47
C ALA A 203 21.10 0.47 -5.60
N ASP A 204 20.59 1.52 -4.97
CA ASP A 204 19.35 1.46 -4.18
C ASP A 204 18.12 1.71 -5.05
N TYR A 205 17.01 1.06 -4.71
CA TYR A 205 15.70 1.41 -5.26
C TYR A 205 15.09 2.59 -4.47
N PRO A 206 14.87 3.75 -5.09
CA PRO A 206 14.23 4.88 -4.44
C PRO A 206 12.85 4.54 -3.88
N CYS A 207 12.53 5.08 -2.70
CA CYS A 207 11.25 4.91 -2.05
C CYS A 207 10.93 6.09 -1.13
N GLY A 208 9.75 6.68 -1.29
CA GLY A 208 9.25 7.70 -0.37
C GLY A 208 9.12 7.17 1.06
N SER A 209 10.01 7.60 1.95
CA SER A 209 10.05 7.20 3.36
C SER A 209 9.52 8.30 4.30
N TRP A 210 8.86 9.31 3.74
CA TRP A 210 8.29 10.42 4.51
C TRP A 210 7.22 9.98 5.52
N PHE A 211 7.09 10.79 6.58
CA PHE A 211 6.38 10.37 7.77
C PHE A 211 4.85 10.32 7.61
N LYS A 212 4.25 11.04 6.67
CA LYS A 212 2.78 11.12 6.50
C LYS A 212 2.35 10.59 5.14
N GLY A 213 1.36 9.69 5.10
CA GLY A 213 0.82 9.18 3.83
C GLY A 213 0.17 10.27 2.95
N ALA A 214 -0.29 11.38 3.57
CA ALA A 214 -0.82 12.52 2.85
C ALA A 214 0.23 13.20 1.94
N ASP A 215 1.50 13.15 2.30
CA ASP A 215 2.59 13.66 1.48
C ASP A 215 2.73 12.87 0.17
N THR A 216 2.46 11.56 0.21
CA THR A 216 2.42 10.71 -0.99
C THR A 216 1.34 11.17 -1.96
N THR A 217 0.15 11.50 -1.47
CA THR A 217 -0.94 12.01 -2.31
C THR A 217 -0.53 13.29 -3.04
N VAL A 218 0.15 14.21 -2.32
CA VAL A 218 0.60 15.48 -2.90
C VAL A 218 1.73 15.24 -3.91
N ALA A 219 2.72 14.41 -3.56
CA ALA A 219 3.83 14.06 -4.45
C ALA A 219 3.32 13.40 -5.74
N CYS A 220 2.40 12.42 -5.64
CA CYS A 220 1.82 11.77 -6.83
C CYS A 220 1.07 12.75 -7.73
N LYS A 221 0.33 13.73 -7.19
CA LYS A 221 -0.35 14.77 -7.99
C LYS A 221 0.62 15.72 -8.71
N PHE A 222 1.66 16.15 -8.00
CA PHE A 222 2.72 16.98 -8.58
C PHE A 222 3.41 16.23 -9.73
N LEU A 223 3.80 14.98 -9.47
CA LEU A 223 4.50 14.15 -10.44
C LEU A 223 3.59 13.79 -11.63
N GLU A 224 2.31 13.48 -11.42
CA GLU A 224 1.35 13.26 -12.50
C GLU A 224 1.32 14.47 -13.45
N THR A 225 1.30 15.68 -12.90
CA THR A 225 1.30 16.91 -13.69
C THR A 225 2.59 17.05 -14.51
N ARG A 226 3.75 16.81 -13.88
CA ARG A 226 5.06 16.92 -14.54
C ARG A 226 5.23 15.87 -15.63
N PHE A 227 5.02 14.60 -15.31
CA PHE A 227 5.12 13.50 -16.27
C PHE A 227 4.03 13.58 -17.36
N GLY A 228 2.87 14.14 -17.05
CA GLY A 228 1.84 14.40 -18.05
C GLY A 228 2.23 15.46 -19.08
N VAL A 229 3.06 16.46 -18.72
CA VAL A 229 3.66 17.38 -19.70
C VAL A 229 4.69 16.63 -20.55
N LEU A 230 5.58 15.86 -19.93
CA LEU A 230 6.63 15.12 -20.62
C LEU A 230 6.07 14.10 -21.62
N ALA A 231 5.08 13.31 -21.21
CA ALA A 231 4.40 12.33 -22.07
C ALA A 231 3.62 12.98 -23.23
N ARG A 232 3.26 14.27 -23.14
CA ARG A 232 2.68 15.00 -24.28
C ARG A 232 3.73 15.49 -25.27
N VAL A 233 4.93 15.80 -24.79
CA VAL A 233 6.06 16.24 -25.62
C VAL A 233 6.62 15.05 -26.39
N ASP A 234 6.81 13.92 -25.71
CA ASP A 234 7.23 12.67 -26.33
C ASP A 234 6.31 11.52 -25.91
N PRO A 235 5.22 11.29 -26.66
CA PRO A 235 4.30 10.19 -26.40
C PRO A 235 4.86 8.81 -26.79
N SER A 236 6.02 8.76 -27.45
CA SER A 236 6.67 7.51 -27.85
C SER A 236 7.64 6.97 -26.79
N ASP A 237 8.02 7.80 -25.81
CA ASP A 237 8.81 7.35 -24.66
C ASP A 237 7.93 6.51 -23.72
N GLU A 238 8.11 5.18 -23.81
CA GLU A 238 7.38 4.20 -23.01
C GLU A 238 7.67 4.35 -21.51
N TYR A 239 8.87 4.80 -21.14
CA TYR A 239 9.26 4.96 -19.74
C TYR A 239 8.54 6.14 -19.08
N ILE A 240 8.57 7.30 -19.73
CA ILE A 240 7.84 8.50 -19.27
C ILE A 240 6.33 8.23 -19.26
N THR A 241 5.82 7.61 -20.32
CA THR A 241 4.39 7.34 -20.48
C THR A 241 3.89 6.35 -19.42
N SER A 242 4.63 5.28 -19.14
CA SER A 242 4.27 4.31 -18.11
C SER A 242 4.31 4.92 -16.71
N ILE A 243 5.32 5.75 -16.38
CA ILE A 243 5.35 6.48 -15.09
C ILE A 243 4.12 7.40 -14.96
N HIS A 244 3.81 8.18 -16.00
CA HIS A 244 2.65 9.06 -16.02
C HIS A 244 1.34 8.28 -15.79
N MET A 245 1.15 7.19 -16.53
CA MET A 245 -0.06 6.37 -16.43
C MET A 245 -0.19 5.66 -15.08
N ALA A 246 0.92 5.24 -14.47
CA ALA A 246 0.93 4.72 -13.11
C ALA A 246 0.51 5.80 -12.10
N LEU A 247 1.09 7.01 -12.17
CA LEU A 247 0.75 8.14 -11.28
C LEU A 247 -0.73 8.53 -11.39
N ARG A 248 -1.24 8.67 -12.61
CA ARG A 248 -2.64 8.95 -12.89
C ARG A 248 -3.55 7.87 -12.32
N SER A 249 -3.26 6.61 -12.58
CA SER A 249 -4.06 5.47 -12.09
C SER A 249 -4.08 5.40 -10.55
N ALA A 250 -2.95 5.68 -9.89
CA ALA A 250 -2.89 5.77 -8.43
C ALA A 250 -3.76 6.91 -7.88
N ASN A 251 -3.70 8.09 -8.50
CA ASN A 251 -4.49 9.25 -8.10
C ASN A 251 -6.00 9.02 -8.33
N GLU A 252 -6.39 8.44 -9.47
CA GLU A 252 -7.78 8.08 -9.78
C GLU A 252 -8.33 7.05 -8.79
N PHE A 253 -7.54 6.02 -8.49
CA PHE A 253 -7.90 5.00 -7.50
C PHE A 253 -8.16 5.63 -6.12
N MET A 254 -7.24 6.45 -5.61
CA MET A 254 -7.38 7.06 -4.29
C MET A 254 -8.47 8.14 -4.24
N ARG A 255 -8.59 8.98 -5.28
CA ARG A 255 -9.67 9.96 -5.40
C ARG A 255 -11.02 9.29 -5.37
N GLY A 256 -11.14 8.20 -6.12
CA GLY A 256 -12.33 7.36 -6.10
C GLY A 256 -12.63 6.83 -4.70
N LEU A 257 -11.68 6.21 -4.01
CA LEU A 257 -11.89 5.72 -2.64
C LEU A 257 -12.32 6.82 -1.66
N TYR A 258 -11.72 8.02 -1.73
CA TYR A 258 -12.04 9.12 -0.82
C TYR A 258 -13.33 9.88 -1.15
N SER A 259 -13.81 9.78 -2.38
CA SER A 259 -15.05 10.46 -2.81
C SER A 259 -16.34 9.75 -2.37
N HIS A 260 -16.24 8.54 -1.81
CA HIS A 260 -17.40 7.76 -1.37
C HIS A 260 -17.48 7.67 0.15
N GLY A 261 -18.68 7.40 0.66
CA GLY A 261 -18.92 7.16 2.07
C GLY A 261 -18.45 5.77 2.51
N LEU A 262 -19.19 5.14 3.43
CA LEU A 262 -18.83 3.82 3.97
C LEU A 262 -18.88 2.70 2.92
N TRP A 263 -19.69 2.85 1.87
CA TRP A 263 -19.96 1.82 0.87
C TRP A 263 -19.78 2.34 -0.55
N LEU A 264 -19.15 1.53 -1.39
CA LEU A 264 -19.03 1.77 -2.83
C LEU A 264 -20.19 1.09 -3.55
N ARG A 265 -20.74 1.72 -4.58
CA ARG A 265 -21.63 1.02 -5.51
C ARG A 265 -20.80 0.05 -6.35
N ARG A 266 -21.43 -1.02 -6.83
CA ARG A 266 -20.74 -2.07 -7.58
C ARG A 266 -19.96 -1.54 -8.79
N HIS A 267 -20.56 -0.64 -9.59
CA HIS A 267 -19.90 -0.09 -10.78
C HIS A 267 -18.72 0.83 -10.42
N GLU A 268 -18.83 1.60 -9.34
CA GLU A 268 -17.73 2.41 -8.81
C GLU A 268 -16.59 1.51 -8.35
N ALA A 269 -16.88 0.45 -7.59
CA ALA A 269 -15.89 -0.51 -7.15
C ALA A 269 -15.16 -1.19 -8.31
N LEU A 270 -15.87 -1.59 -9.37
CA LEU A 270 -15.26 -2.17 -10.57
C LEU A 270 -14.32 -1.18 -11.27
N ARG A 271 -14.71 0.09 -11.40
CA ARG A 271 -13.85 1.14 -11.97
C ARG A 271 -12.59 1.37 -11.13
N LEU A 272 -12.69 1.33 -9.79
CA LEU A 272 -11.52 1.44 -8.92
C LEU A 272 -10.60 0.23 -9.06
N VAL A 273 -11.16 -0.98 -9.19
CA VAL A 273 -10.38 -2.18 -9.46
C VAL A 273 -9.62 -2.05 -10.78
N GLU A 274 -10.25 -1.49 -11.82
CA GLU A 274 -9.59 -1.23 -13.09
C GLU A 274 -8.41 -0.26 -12.95
N HIS A 275 -8.58 0.87 -12.26
CA HIS A 275 -7.47 1.78 -11.97
C HIS A 275 -6.35 1.11 -11.16
N GLY A 276 -6.70 0.23 -10.22
CA GLY A 276 -5.72 -0.58 -9.48
C GLY A 276 -4.88 -1.48 -10.41
N PHE A 277 -5.52 -2.15 -11.37
CA PHE A 277 -4.81 -2.98 -12.36
C PHE A 277 -3.99 -2.15 -13.34
N GLN A 278 -4.52 -1.03 -13.82
CA GLN A 278 -3.78 -0.09 -14.67
C GLN A 278 -2.55 0.44 -13.97
N PHE A 279 -2.66 0.80 -12.69
CA PHE A 279 -1.51 1.20 -11.87
C PHE A 279 -0.42 0.13 -11.86
N VAL A 280 -0.77 -1.12 -11.53
CA VAL A 280 0.19 -2.21 -11.44
C VAL A 280 0.85 -2.49 -12.78
N ALA A 281 0.08 -2.58 -13.86
CA ALA A 281 0.61 -2.83 -15.20
C ALA A 281 1.62 -1.75 -15.64
N ASN A 282 1.29 -0.47 -15.41
CA ASN A 282 2.17 0.64 -15.78
C ASN A 282 3.39 0.76 -14.86
N TYR A 283 3.25 0.45 -13.56
CA TYR A 283 4.40 0.40 -12.65
C TYR A 283 5.40 -0.68 -13.10
N VAL A 284 4.90 -1.85 -13.49
CA VAL A 284 5.73 -2.96 -13.97
C VAL A 284 6.40 -2.61 -15.30
N GLN A 285 5.69 -1.95 -16.23
CA GLN A 285 6.31 -1.45 -17.45
C GLN A 285 7.43 -0.45 -17.13
N ALA A 286 7.21 0.51 -16.22
CA ALA A 286 8.26 1.44 -15.79
C ALA A 286 9.46 0.70 -15.18
N ALA A 287 9.23 -0.41 -14.49
CA ALA A 287 10.29 -1.24 -13.94
C ALA A 287 11.07 -2.03 -15.01
N TYR A 288 10.41 -2.52 -16.05
CA TYR A 288 11.09 -3.10 -17.21
C TYR A 288 11.94 -2.07 -17.96
N GLU A 289 11.42 -0.87 -18.19
CA GLU A 289 12.19 0.21 -18.85
C GLU A 289 13.40 0.64 -18.00
N ALA A 290 13.22 0.80 -16.69
CA ALA A 290 14.34 1.10 -15.80
C ALA A 290 15.42 0.01 -15.86
N LEU A 291 15.03 -1.26 -15.86
CA LEU A 291 15.94 -2.39 -16.01
C LEU A 291 16.63 -2.39 -17.38
N PHE A 292 15.89 -2.12 -18.47
CA PHE A 292 16.43 -2.02 -19.83
C PHE A 292 17.51 -0.94 -19.92
N HIS A 293 17.32 0.19 -19.23
CA HIS A 293 18.31 1.25 -19.09
C HIS A 293 19.41 0.97 -18.05
N SER A 294 19.45 -0.23 -17.46
CA SER A 294 20.39 -0.63 -16.41
C SER A 294 20.35 0.29 -15.18
N ARG A 295 19.17 0.78 -14.81
CA ARG A 295 18.96 1.66 -13.66
C ARG A 295 18.13 0.98 -12.58
N THR A 296 18.63 1.04 -11.35
CA THR A 296 17.90 0.61 -10.16
C THR A 296 16.93 1.71 -9.73
N ARG A 297 15.77 1.83 -10.40
CA ARG A 297 14.76 2.87 -10.09
C ARG A 297 13.45 2.29 -9.61
N PHE A 298 12.95 1.23 -10.24
CA PHE A 298 11.68 0.60 -9.87
C PHE A 298 11.88 -0.89 -9.58
N LYS A 299 11.20 -1.41 -8.56
CA LYS A 299 11.33 -2.81 -8.16
C LYS A 299 10.49 -3.71 -9.07
N LEU A 300 11.07 -4.82 -9.53
CA LEU A 300 10.35 -5.92 -10.19
C LEU A 300 9.94 -7.00 -9.17
#